data_AF-A0A829GJB8-F1
#
_entry.id   AF-A0A829GJB8-F1
#
_cell.length_a   1.000
_cell.length_b   1.000
_cell.length_c   1.000
_cell.angle_alpha   90.00
_cell.angle_beta   90.00
_cell.angle_gamma   90.00
#
_symmetry.space_group_name_H-M   'P 1'
#
loop_
_entity.id
_entity.type
_entity.pdbx_description
1 polymer ?
#
loop_
_entity_poly.entity_id
_entity_poly.type
_entity_poly.pdbx_seq_one_letter_code
_entity_poly.pdbx_strand_id
1 'polypeptide(L)'
;GVINYLISLNKTTVIEFIATLIQEPLLNMSQGFWAVLLMTLLVQIFWFFGLHGTNVLGPVLDSIWLTAQIANMNAFMKGEALPFVWTRNAFDLYAWIGGAGSTLLLLIAILLFSKRDDQRTVAKLSIAPGCFNVNEPVMFGLPIVLDPIYFIPFILAPVVMVSIAYGAHILGWVSPVKNQIVWSMPPFVNSLIATMDWRAPILQAVNMVIGFLIYVPFVKAANKLDPELTVDEPVMKKEKRVKETGKLEGDAV
;
A
#
# COMPACT_ATOMS: atom_id res chain seq x y z
N GLY A 1 28.23 -20.20 24.50
CA GLY A 1 28.58 -21.15 23.42
C GLY A 1 29.84 -20.68 22.70
N VAL A 2 30.45 -21.55 21.88
CA VAL A 2 31.70 -21.27 21.16
C VAL A 2 31.63 -19.97 20.34
N ILE A 3 30.49 -19.70 19.69
CA ILE A 3 30.25 -18.47 18.91
C ILE A 3 30.34 -17.20 19.79
N ASN A 4 29.68 -17.17 20.95
CA ASN A 4 29.78 -16.04 21.88
C ASN A 4 31.20 -15.82 22.39
N TYR A 5 31.93 -16.91 22.66
CA TYR A 5 33.32 -16.83 23.12
C TYR A 5 34.22 -16.21 22.05
N LEU A 6 34.14 -16.69 20.81
CA LEU A 6 34.93 -16.18 19.69
C LEU A 6 34.65 -14.70 19.40
N ILE A 7 33.38 -14.27 19.45
CA ILE A 7 33.00 -12.87 19.23
C ILE A 7 33.44 -11.98 20.40
N SER A 8 33.41 -12.49 21.64
CA SER A 8 33.89 -11.75 22.81
C SER A 8 35.40 -11.45 22.80
N LEU A 9 36.20 -12.19 22.01
CA LEU A 9 37.63 -11.91 21.81
C LEU A 9 37.87 -10.54 21.15
N ASN A 10 36.89 -10.04 20.39
CA ASN A 10 36.90 -8.69 19.80
C ASN A 10 36.29 -7.62 20.73
N LYS A 11 36.09 -7.92 22.03
CA LYS A 11 35.45 -7.04 23.02
C LYS A 11 34.03 -6.59 22.65
N THR A 12 33.31 -7.38 21.86
CA THR A 12 31.92 -7.11 21.47
C THR A 12 31.01 -8.28 21.86
N THR A 13 29.71 -8.02 21.93
CA THR A 13 28.70 -9.08 22.11
C THR A 13 28.19 -9.58 20.76
N VAL A 14 27.58 -10.77 20.72
CA VAL A 14 26.96 -11.26 19.47
C VAL A 14 25.85 -10.33 18.98
N ILE A 15 25.12 -9.72 19.90
CA ILE A 15 24.08 -8.73 19.59
C ILE A 15 24.71 -7.51 18.93
N GLU A 16 25.77 -6.97 19.52
CA GLU A 16 26.46 -5.77 19.01
C GLU A 16 27.19 -6.06 17.69
N PHE A 17 27.76 -7.26 17.52
CA PHE A 17 28.35 -7.70 16.26
C PHE A 17 27.30 -7.77 15.14
N ILE A 18 26.13 -8.36 15.41
CA ILE A 18 25.02 -8.42 14.44
C ILE A 18 24.49 -7.00 14.15
N ALA A 19 24.33 -6.17 15.18
CA ALA A 19 23.85 -4.80 15.04
C ALA A 19 24.78 -3.99 14.12
N THR A 20 26.08 -4.01 14.38
CA THR A 20 27.08 -3.20 13.65
C THR A 20 27.36 -3.72 12.24
N LEU A 21 27.48 -5.04 12.04
CA LEU A 21 27.88 -5.58 10.72
C LEU A 21 26.72 -5.88 9.77
N ILE A 22 25.52 -6.12 10.31
CA ILE A 22 24.36 -6.53 9.50
C ILE A 22 23.26 -5.48 9.58
N GLN A 23 22.82 -5.12 10.78
CA GLN A 23 21.65 -4.25 10.95
C GLN A 23 21.93 -2.82 10.49
N GLU A 24 23.01 -2.19 10.93
CA GLU A 24 23.35 -0.80 10.60
C GLU A 24 23.55 -0.57 9.09
N PRO A 25 24.32 -1.39 8.35
CA PRO A 25 24.45 -1.21 6.91
C PRO A 25 23.11 -1.35 6.17
N LEU A 26 22.31 -2.37 6.52
CA LEU A 26 20.99 -2.57 5.92
C LEU A 26 20.05 -1.42 6.25
N LEU A 27 20.07 -0.94 7.49
CA LEU A 27 19.29 0.20 7.93
C LEU A 27 19.67 1.46 7.16
N ASN A 28 20.95 1.77 7.02
CA ASN A 28 21.42 2.92 6.24
C ASN A 28 21.05 2.79 4.75
N MET A 29 21.22 1.60 4.16
CA MET A 29 20.79 1.34 2.78
C MET A 29 19.27 1.50 2.60
N SER A 30 18.48 1.10 3.58
CA SER A 30 17.02 1.17 3.53
C SER A 30 16.46 2.59 3.47
N GLN A 31 17.25 3.57 3.90
CA GLN A 31 16.86 4.97 3.84
C GLN A 31 16.93 5.52 2.41
N GLY A 32 17.60 4.82 1.49
CA GLY A 32 17.66 5.23 0.10
C GLY A 32 16.29 5.21 -0.58
N PHE A 33 16.02 6.22 -1.41
CA PHE A 33 14.80 6.35 -2.21
C PHE A 33 14.39 5.05 -2.93
N TRP A 34 15.35 4.39 -3.58
CA TRP A 34 15.08 3.15 -4.32
C TRP A 34 14.75 1.97 -3.41
N ALA A 35 15.29 1.91 -2.20
CA ALA A 35 14.94 0.85 -1.24
C ALA A 35 13.50 1.02 -0.75
N VAL A 36 13.08 2.26 -0.47
CA VAL A 36 11.70 2.60 -0.11
C VAL A 36 10.72 2.27 -1.24
N LEU A 37 11.06 2.62 -2.49
CA LEU A 37 10.23 2.29 -3.64
C LEU A 37 10.18 0.78 -3.90
N LEU A 38 11.30 0.08 -3.80
CA LEU A 38 11.35 -1.37 -3.96
C LEU A 38 10.44 -2.06 -2.95
N MET A 39 10.51 -1.67 -1.67
CA MET A 39 9.65 -2.23 -0.64
C MET A 39 8.17 -1.96 -0.91
N THR A 40 7.85 -0.73 -1.35
CA THR A 40 6.50 -0.35 -1.78
C THR A 40 6.05 -1.32 -2.88
N LEU A 41 6.79 -1.40 -3.98
CA LEU A 41 6.50 -2.25 -5.14
C LEU A 41 6.30 -3.72 -4.76
N LEU A 42 7.20 -4.31 -3.97
CA LEU A 42 7.11 -5.71 -3.60
C LEU A 42 5.81 -6.01 -2.84
N VAL A 43 5.37 -5.13 -1.93
CA VAL A 43 4.07 -5.28 -1.26
C VAL A 43 2.93 -5.32 -2.28
N GLN A 44 2.92 -4.44 -3.27
CA GLN A 44 1.87 -4.46 -4.30
C GLN A 44 1.95 -5.71 -5.18
N ILE A 45 3.15 -6.18 -5.53
CA ILE A 45 3.33 -7.39 -6.34
C ILE A 45 2.76 -8.61 -5.61
N PHE A 46 3.06 -8.78 -4.32
CA PHE A 46 2.46 -9.88 -3.54
C PHE A 46 0.93 -9.79 -3.52
N TRP A 47 0.39 -8.60 -3.28
CA TRP A 47 -1.06 -8.38 -3.27
C TRP A 47 -1.72 -8.65 -4.62
N PHE A 48 -1.05 -8.34 -5.72
CA PHE A 48 -1.54 -8.65 -7.06
C PHE A 48 -1.70 -10.16 -7.29
N PHE A 49 -0.82 -10.98 -6.70
CA PHE A 49 -0.93 -12.44 -6.69
C PHE A 49 -1.82 -13.00 -5.55
N GLY A 50 -2.54 -12.14 -4.83
CA GLY A 50 -3.44 -12.55 -3.74
C GLY A 50 -2.73 -12.90 -2.43
N LEU A 51 -1.42 -12.68 -2.33
CA LEU A 51 -0.66 -12.82 -1.09
C LEU A 51 -0.69 -11.50 -0.32
N HIS A 52 -0.97 -11.53 0.98
CA HIS A 52 -1.05 -10.32 1.79
C HIS A 52 0.34 -9.69 1.97
N GLY A 53 0.74 -8.80 1.04
CA GLY A 53 2.12 -8.37 0.87
C GLY A 53 2.76 -7.72 2.10
N THR A 54 1.98 -6.95 2.87
CA THR A 54 2.46 -6.34 4.12
C THR A 54 2.71 -7.36 5.24
N ASN A 55 2.02 -8.52 5.21
CA ASN A 55 2.26 -9.60 6.16
C ASN A 55 3.45 -10.46 5.71
N VAL A 56 3.52 -10.76 4.42
CA VAL A 56 4.65 -11.49 3.82
C VAL A 56 5.97 -10.76 4.05
N LEU A 57 5.97 -9.43 3.86
CA LEU A 57 7.16 -8.59 4.02
C LEU A 57 7.28 -7.98 5.42
N GLY A 58 6.35 -8.29 6.34
CA GLY A 58 6.34 -7.79 7.72
C GLY A 58 7.68 -7.94 8.45
N PRO A 59 8.31 -9.13 8.45
CA PRO A 59 9.61 -9.31 9.09
C PRO A 59 10.71 -8.37 8.56
N VAL A 60 10.71 -8.07 7.26
CA VAL A 60 11.67 -7.14 6.64
C VAL A 60 11.33 -5.70 6.99
N LEU A 61 10.04 -5.34 6.89
CA LEU A 61 9.53 -4.03 7.27
C LEU A 61 9.88 -3.68 8.73
N ASP A 62 9.71 -4.63 9.63
CA ASP A 62 9.88 -4.41 11.07
C ASP A 62 11.36 -4.49 11.48
N SER A 63 12.14 -5.43 10.95
CA SER A 63 13.59 -5.49 11.27
C SER A 63 14.34 -4.22 10.86
N ILE A 64 13.91 -3.55 9.79
CA ILE A 64 14.59 -2.39 9.22
C ILE A 64 13.88 -1.08 9.60
N TRP A 65 12.65 -0.86 9.14
CA TRP A 65 12.00 0.44 9.26
C TRP A 65 11.30 0.66 10.60
N LEU A 66 10.92 -0.39 11.33
CA LEU A 66 10.44 -0.23 12.72
C LEU A 66 11.62 0.08 13.65
N THR A 67 12.79 -0.52 13.42
CA THR A 67 14.04 -0.09 14.09
C THR A 67 14.29 1.41 13.88
N ALA A 68 14.20 1.89 12.62
CA ALA A 68 14.33 3.31 12.29
C ALA A 68 13.31 4.18 13.05
N GLN A 69 12.06 3.70 13.14
CA GLN A 69 10.98 4.39 13.83
C GLN A 69 11.24 4.53 15.33
N ILE A 70 11.68 3.46 15.98
CA ILE A 70 12.00 3.46 17.42
C ILE A 70 13.14 4.44 17.69
N ALA A 71 14.16 4.48 16.83
CA ALA A 71 15.25 5.45 16.95
C ALA A 71 14.76 6.91 16.83
N ASN A 72 13.88 7.21 15.87
CA ASN A 72 13.25 8.53 15.75
C ASN A 72 12.43 8.90 16.98
N MET A 73 11.63 7.98 17.50
CA MET A 73 10.82 8.20 18.70
C MET A 73 11.69 8.50 19.91
N ASN A 74 12.78 7.75 20.10
CA ASN A 74 13.73 7.97 21.19
C ASN A 74 14.45 9.32 21.07
N ALA A 75 14.89 9.70 19.86
CA ALA A 75 15.49 11.02 19.62
C ALA A 75 14.50 12.14 19.91
N PHE A 76 13.25 12.02 19.44
CA PHE A 76 12.20 13.00 19.69
C PHE A 76 11.91 13.19 21.18
N MET A 77 11.82 12.10 21.95
CA MET A 77 11.61 12.16 23.40
C MET A 77 12.73 12.88 24.16
N LYS A 78 13.94 12.92 23.59
CA LYS A 78 15.10 13.64 24.14
C LYS A 78 15.24 15.06 23.61
N GLY A 79 14.38 15.48 22.67
CA GLY A 79 14.52 16.77 21.97
C GLY A 79 15.69 16.80 20.97
N GLU A 80 16.17 15.63 20.54
CA GLU A 80 17.26 15.48 19.57
C GLU A 80 16.73 15.48 18.13
N ALA A 81 17.64 15.69 17.16
CA ALA A 81 17.31 15.57 15.75
C ALA A 81 16.94 14.13 15.37
N LEU A 82 15.97 13.96 14.48
CA LEU A 82 15.52 12.64 14.04
C LEU A 82 16.60 12.00 13.13
N PRO A 83 17.13 10.82 13.48
CA PRO A 83 18.20 10.18 12.71
C PRO A 83 17.74 9.62 11.35
N PHE A 84 16.45 9.31 11.20
CA PHE A 84 15.93 8.65 10.00
C PHE A 84 14.82 9.47 9.32
N VAL A 85 14.86 9.49 7.99
CA VAL A 85 13.89 10.22 7.16
C VAL A 85 12.66 9.35 6.89
N TRP A 86 12.87 8.06 6.62
CA TRP A 86 11.80 7.12 6.28
C TRP A 86 11.73 5.98 7.29
N THR A 87 10.55 5.76 7.85
CA THR A 87 10.30 4.78 8.93
C THR A 87 9.06 3.93 8.63
N ARG A 88 8.75 2.98 9.51
CA ARG A 88 7.68 1.99 9.28
C ARG A 88 6.32 2.61 9.00
N ASN A 89 5.90 3.58 9.80
CA ASN A 89 4.61 4.23 9.60
C ASN A 89 4.60 5.20 8.41
N ALA A 90 5.75 5.61 7.85
CA ALA A 90 5.77 6.45 6.64
C ALA A 90 5.13 5.71 5.43
N PHE A 91 5.26 4.39 5.36
CA PHE A 91 4.53 3.58 4.37
C PHE A 91 3.00 3.64 4.58
N ASP A 92 2.54 3.50 5.82
CA ASP A 92 1.10 3.58 6.14
C ASP A 92 0.53 4.97 5.82
N LEU A 93 1.32 6.02 6.06
CA LEU A 93 0.93 7.42 5.80
C LEU A 93 0.82 7.73 4.30
N TYR A 94 1.78 7.28 3.49
CA TYR A 94 1.96 7.80 2.12
C TYR A 94 1.90 6.76 1.01
N ALA A 95 2.08 5.47 1.30
CA ALA A 95 2.00 4.39 0.32
C ALA A 95 0.65 3.67 0.34
N TRP A 96 0.11 3.44 1.54
CA TRP A 96 -0.99 2.51 1.78
C TRP A 96 -2.23 3.18 2.37
N ILE A 97 -2.61 4.33 1.79
CA ILE A 97 -3.79 5.08 2.21
C ILE A 97 -5.05 4.29 1.83
N GLY A 98 -5.71 3.72 2.82
CA GLY A 98 -6.81 2.80 2.57
C GLY A 98 -6.40 1.36 2.32
N GLY A 99 -5.18 0.99 2.70
CA GLY A 99 -4.57 -0.32 2.49
C GLY A 99 -3.61 -0.35 1.28
N ALA A 100 -3.15 -1.54 0.92
CA ALA A 100 -2.22 -1.71 -0.20
C ALA A 100 -2.80 -1.14 -1.50
N GLY A 101 -1.96 -0.51 -2.33
CA GLY A 101 -2.38 0.18 -3.55
C GLY A 101 -2.97 1.57 -3.32
N SER A 102 -3.11 2.02 -2.08
CA SER A 102 -3.92 3.19 -1.74
C SER A 102 -5.38 3.05 -2.18
N THR A 103 -5.97 1.88 -1.90
CA THR A 103 -7.28 1.46 -2.40
C THR A 103 -8.46 2.33 -1.96
N LEU A 104 -8.33 3.14 -0.90
CA LEU A 104 -9.37 4.13 -0.58
C LEU A 104 -9.58 5.11 -1.74
N LEU A 105 -8.51 5.45 -2.47
CA LEU A 105 -8.59 6.34 -3.63
C LEU A 105 -9.30 5.68 -4.81
N LEU A 106 -9.08 4.38 -5.01
CA LEU A 106 -9.84 3.58 -5.98
C LEU A 106 -11.33 3.53 -5.61
N LEU A 107 -11.66 3.29 -4.35
CA LEU A 107 -13.04 3.25 -3.86
C LEU A 107 -13.77 4.57 -4.13
N ILE A 108 -13.11 5.70 -3.81
CA ILE A 108 -13.65 7.04 -4.10
C ILE A 108 -13.83 7.22 -5.62
N ALA A 109 -12.84 6.82 -6.43
CA ALA A 109 -12.93 6.91 -7.89
C ALA A 109 -14.09 6.07 -8.47
N ILE A 110 -14.32 4.86 -7.95
CA ILE A 110 -15.45 4.01 -8.35
C ILE A 110 -16.78 4.65 -7.97
N LEU A 111 -16.91 5.14 -6.74
CA LEU A 111 -18.16 5.75 -6.27
C LEU A 111 -18.53 7.00 -7.08
N LEU A 112 -17.54 7.77 -7.56
CA LEU A 112 -17.75 8.98 -8.37
C LEU A 112 -17.93 8.72 -9.87
N PHE A 113 -17.19 7.78 -10.46
CA PHE A 113 -17.13 7.64 -11.93
C PHE A 113 -17.62 6.30 -12.48
N SER A 114 -17.70 5.25 -11.66
CA SER A 114 -18.21 3.95 -12.13
C SER A 114 -19.73 3.99 -12.22
N LYS A 115 -20.27 3.46 -13.32
CA LYS A 115 -21.70 3.26 -13.59
C LYS A 115 -22.12 1.80 -13.38
N ARG A 116 -21.18 0.88 -13.20
CA ARG A 116 -21.49 -0.55 -13.04
C ARG A 116 -21.94 -0.86 -11.60
N ASP A 117 -23.06 -1.56 -11.48
CA ASP A 117 -23.66 -1.86 -10.18
C ASP A 117 -22.81 -2.81 -9.32
N ASP A 118 -22.12 -3.76 -9.94
CA ASP A 118 -21.19 -4.69 -9.29
C ASP A 118 -20.06 -3.94 -8.57
N GLN A 119 -19.34 -3.08 -9.29
CA GLN A 119 -18.23 -2.30 -8.74
C GLN A 119 -18.69 -1.32 -7.67
N ARG A 120 -19.82 -0.63 -7.90
CA ARG A 120 -20.38 0.33 -6.94
C ARG A 120 -20.84 -0.35 -5.66
N THR A 121 -21.40 -1.56 -5.75
CA THR A 121 -21.84 -2.34 -4.58
C THR A 121 -20.65 -2.70 -3.70
N VAL A 122 -19.58 -3.25 -4.29
CA VAL A 122 -18.35 -3.56 -3.56
C VAL A 122 -17.75 -2.29 -2.95
N ALA A 123 -17.74 -1.17 -3.69
CA ALA A 123 -17.17 0.07 -3.19
C ALA A 123 -17.94 0.62 -1.98
N LYS A 124 -19.27 0.55 -1.98
CA LYS A 124 -20.11 0.97 -0.83
C LYS A 124 -19.85 0.10 0.41
N LEU A 125 -19.66 -1.21 0.23
CA LEU A 125 -19.35 -2.13 1.34
C LEU A 125 -17.92 -1.94 1.87
N SER A 126 -16.99 -1.54 0.99
CA SER A 126 -15.57 -1.46 1.30
C SER A 126 -15.11 -0.07 1.79
N ILE A 127 -15.89 1.00 1.58
CA ILE A 127 -15.44 2.35 1.93
C ILE A 127 -15.23 2.53 3.43
N ALA A 128 -16.10 1.97 4.26
CA ALA A 128 -15.98 2.05 5.71
C ALA A 128 -14.70 1.37 6.22
N PRO A 129 -14.41 0.08 5.91
CA PRO A 129 -13.13 -0.52 6.27
C PRO A 129 -11.93 0.19 5.61
N GLY A 130 -12.09 0.68 4.38
CA GLY A 130 -11.07 1.47 3.68
C GLY A 130 -10.66 2.74 4.42
N CYS A 131 -11.58 3.42 5.11
CA CYS A 131 -11.23 4.57 5.96
C CYS A 131 -10.32 4.21 7.16
N PHE A 132 -10.25 2.93 7.52
CA PHE A 132 -9.36 2.38 8.54
C PHE A 132 -8.23 1.53 7.93
N ASN A 133 -7.90 1.79 6.67
CA ASN A 133 -6.82 1.13 5.92
C ASN A 133 -6.98 -0.39 5.73
N VAL A 134 -8.19 -0.92 5.92
CA VAL A 134 -8.54 -2.32 5.68
C VAL A 134 -9.03 -2.46 4.23
N ASN A 135 -8.36 -3.26 3.41
CA ASN A 135 -8.62 -3.33 1.98
C ASN A 135 -9.04 -4.70 1.44
N GLU A 136 -9.11 -5.73 2.27
CA GLU A 136 -9.54 -7.08 1.86
C GLU A 136 -10.91 -7.06 1.15
N PRO A 137 -11.93 -6.32 1.63
CA PRO A 137 -13.21 -6.27 0.95
C PRO A 137 -13.13 -5.75 -0.49
N VAL A 138 -12.20 -4.83 -0.79
CA VAL A 138 -12.01 -4.31 -2.15
C VAL A 138 -11.05 -5.16 -2.97
N MET A 139 -9.99 -5.71 -2.36
CA MET A 139 -9.02 -6.58 -3.02
C MET A 139 -9.64 -7.88 -3.52
N PHE A 140 -10.58 -8.45 -2.77
CA PHE A 140 -11.26 -9.69 -3.13
C PHE A 140 -12.66 -9.48 -3.68
N GLY A 141 -13.32 -8.37 -3.35
CA GLY A 141 -14.65 -8.05 -3.87
C GLY A 141 -14.63 -7.48 -5.29
N LEU A 142 -13.57 -6.75 -5.65
CA LEU A 142 -13.27 -6.44 -7.04
C LEU A 142 -12.23 -7.45 -7.53
N PRO A 143 -12.19 -7.78 -8.83
CA PRO A 143 -11.17 -8.67 -9.36
C PRO A 143 -9.77 -8.03 -9.40
N ILE A 144 -9.39 -7.10 -8.50
CA ILE A 144 -8.09 -6.41 -8.53
C ILE A 144 -6.92 -7.43 -8.52
N VAL A 145 -7.07 -8.51 -7.75
CA VAL A 145 -6.16 -9.64 -7.80
C VAL A 145 -6.20 -10.26 -9.21
N LEU A 146 -5.05 -10.27 -9.87
CA LEU A 146 -4.87 -10.75 -11.25
C LEU A 146 -5.61 -9.94 -12.35
N ASP A 147 -6.27 -8.82 -12.05
CA ASP A 147 -6.81 -7.92 -13.09
C ASP A 147 -5.74 -6.93 -13.57
N PRO A 148 -5.29 -7.05 -14.83
CA PRO A 148 -4.25 -6.20 -15.39
C PRO A 148 -4.66 -4.72 -15.51
N ILE A 149 -5.95 -4.40 -15.58
CA ILE A 149 -6.45 -3.03 -15.71
C ILE A 149 -6.21 -2.26 -14.41
N TYR A 150 -6.55 -2.88 -13.27
CA TYR A 150 -6.33 -2.25 -11.96
C TYR A 150 -4.93 -2.47 -11.42
N PHE A 151 -4.17 -3.44 -11.92
CA PHE A 151 -2.77 -3.65 -11.54
C PHE A 151 -1.89 -2.42 -11.77
N ILE A 152 -2.05 -1.75 -12.92
CA ILE A 152 -1.25 -0.58 -13.27
C ILE A 152 -1.43 0.56 -12.25
N PRO A 153 -2.64 1.08 -11.97
CA PRO A 153 -2.81 2.14 -10.98
C PRO A 153 -2.54 1.64 -9.55
N PHE A 154 -2.77 0.35 -9.26
CA PHE A 154 -2.46 -0.26 -7.96
C PHE A 154 -0.97 -0.18 -7.62
N ILE A 155 -0.07 -0.29 -8.60
CA ILE A 155 1.36 -0.03 -8.43
C ILE A 155 1.70 1.45 -8.53
N LEU A 156 1.19 2.12 -9.56
CA LEU A 156 1.62 3.46 -9.92
C LEU A 156 1.25 4.51 -8.86
N ALA A 157 0.05 4.42 -8.27
CA ALA A 157 -0.40 5.39 -7.28
C ALA A 157 0.51 5.39 -6.03
N PRO A 158 0.76 4.26 -5.33
CA PRO A 158 1.71 4.22 -4.22
C PRO A 158 3.11 4.71 -4.60
N VAL A 159 3.65 4.31 -5.75
CA VAL A 159 5.00 4.70 -6.19
C VAL A 159 5.13 6.22 -6.34
N VAL A 160 4.15 6.85 -7.00
CA VAL A 160 4.15 8.30 -7.19
C VAL A 160 3.97 9.03 -5.86
N MET A 161 3.02 8.59 -5.03
CA MET A 161 2.72 9.21 -3.73
C MET A 161 3.91 9.12 -2.76
N VAL A 162 4.56 7.95 -2.71
CA VAL A 162 5.78 7.75 -1.92
C VAL A 162 6.91 8.63 -2.44
N SER A 163 7.04 8.77 -3.76
CA SER A 163 8.10 9.61 -4.32
C SER A 163 7.96 11.08 -3.92
N ILE A 164 6.73 11.59 -3.95
CA ILE A 164 6.41 12.95 -3.54
C ILE A 164 6.65 13.12 -2.03
N ALA A 165 6.19 12.18 -1.22
CA ALA A 165 6.37 12.26 0.24
C ALA A 165 7.84 12.16 0.65
N TYR A 166 8.59 11.25 0.02
CA TYR A 166 10.02 11.10 0.27
C TYR A 166 10.77 12.39 -0.07
N GLY A 167 10.47 13.00 -1.23
CA GLY A 167 11.02 14.30 -1.62
C GLY A 167 10.69 15.40 -0.60
N ALA A 168 9.42 15.48 -0.16
CA ALA A 168 8.99 16.47 0.82
C ALA A 168 9.70 16.31 2.19
N HIS A 169 10.01 15.09 2.60
CA HIS A 169 10.77 14.83 3.82
C HIS A 169 12.26 15.19 3.68
N ILE A 170 12.90 14.81 2.57
CA ILE A 170 14.31 15.14 2.31
C ILE A 170 14.51 16.66 2.19
N LEU A 171 13.56 17.37 1.59
CA LEU A 171 13.59 18.83 1.46
C LEU A 171 13.22 19.56 2.76
N GLY A 172 12.86 18.83 3.83
CA GLY A 172 12.47 19.42 5.12
C GLY A 172 11.12 20.15 5.11
N TRP A 173 10.31 19.95 4.08
CA TRP A 173 8.98 20.56 3.97
C TRP A 173 8.00 19.99 5.00
N VAL A 174 8.13 18.69 5.29
CA VAL A 174 7.34 17.98 6.29
C VAL A 174 8.28 17.17 7.18
N SER A 175 8.05 17.23 8.48
CA SER A 175 8.83 16.46 9.44
C SER A 175 8.68 14.95 9.21
N PRO A 176 9.76 14.15 9.34
CA PRO A 176 9.65 12.70 9.44
C PRO A 176 8.77 12.26 10.61
N VAL A 177 8.36 10.98 10.59
CA VAL A 177 7.59 10.34 11.68
C VAL A 177 8.38 10.36 12.98
N LYS A 178 7.72 10.79 14.06
CA LYS A 178 8.23 10.93 15.42
C LYS A 178 7.56 9.97 16.41
N ASN A 179 6.30 9.66 16.18
CA ASN A 179 5.50 8.81 17.05
C ASN A 179 5.00 7.59 16.29
N GLN A 180 5.01 6.45 16.96
CA GLN A 180 4.40 5.23 16.44
C GLN A 180 2.88 5.32 16.56
N ILE A 181 2.19 4.93 15.49
CA ILE A 181 0.74 4.82 15.43
C ILE A 181 0.33 3.40 15.01
N VAL A 182 -0.94 3.07 15.25
CA VAL A 182 -1.54 1.88 14.66
C VAL A 182 -1.83 2.14 13.18
N TRP A 183 -1.54 1.16 12.31
CA TRP A 183 -1.72 1.28 10.86
C TRP A 183 -3.18 1.53 10.45
N SER A 184 -4.16 1.12 11.27
CA SER A 184 -5.59 1.32 11.00
C SER A 184 -6.09 2.71 11.36
N MET A 185 -5.21 3.60 11.87
CA MET A 185 -5.58 4.97 12.17
C MET A 185 -6.01 5.69 10.89
N PRO A 186 -7.18 6.37 10.88
CA PRO A 186 -7.69 7.03 9.69
C PRO A 186 -6.71 8.04 9.08
N PRO A 187 -6.73 8.22 7.73
CA PRO A 187 -5.98 9.27 7.06
C PRO A 187 -6.21 10.65 7.68
N PHE A 188 -5.23 11.55 7.53
CA PHE A 188 -5.11 12.87 8.13
C PHE A 188 -4.85 12.87 9.64
N VAL A 189 -5.60 12.06 10.40
CA VAL A 189 -5.35 11.86 11.83
C VAL A 189 -4.02 11.12 12.01
N ASN A 190 -3.79 10.09 11.20
CA ASN A 190 -2.56 9.32 11.22
C ASN A 190 -1.31 10.16 10.95
N SER A 191 -1.33 10.98 9.89
CA SER A 191 -0.19 11.81 9.49
C SER A 191 0.08 12.93 10.49
N LEU A 192 -0.96 13.55 11.05
CA LEU A 192 -0.81 14.56 12.09
C LEU A 192 -0.17 13.98 13.36
N ILE A 193 -0.71 12.87 13.88
CA ILE A 193 -0.25 12.28 15.15
C ILE A 193 1.14 11.67 15.01
N ALA A 194 1.41 10.98 13.89
CA ALA A 194 2.69 10.31 13.68
C ALA A 194 3.85 11.31 13.52
N THR A 195 3.63 12.46 12.86
CA THR A 195 4.69 13.45 12.59
C THR A 195 4.71 14.61 13.59
N MET A 196 3.60 14.83 14.32
CA MET A 196 3.36 16.04 15.12
C MET A 196 3.61 17.31 14.29
N ASP A 197 3.19 17.29 13.02
CA ASP A 197 3.41 18.36 12.04
C ASP A 197 2.12 18.59 11.23
N TRP A 198 1.58 19.80 11.32
CA TRP A 198 0.34 20.19 10.63
C TRP A 198 0.47 20.15 9.09
N ARG A 199 1.71 20.16 8.57
CA ARG A 199 1.99 20.05 7.14
C ARG A 199 1.83 18.63 6.62
N ALA A 200 1.91 17.61 7.47
CA ALA A 200 1.81 16.21 7.06
C ALA A 200 0.42 15.82 6.53
N PRO A 201 -0.71 16.23 7.16
CA PRO A 201 -2.03 16.04 6.57
C PRO A 201 -2.20 16.72 5.21
N ILE A 202 -1.55 17.87 4.99
CA ILE A 202 -1.61 18.58 3.70
C ILE A 202 -0.87 17.79 2.64
N LEU A 203 0.35 17.32 2.93
CA LEU A 203 1.10 16.43 2.04
C LEU A 203 0.32 15.15 1.73
N GLN A 204 -0.32 14.56 2.75
CA GLN A 204 -1.16 13.38 2.56
C GLN A 204 -2.38 13.70 1.67
N ALA A 205 -3.01 14.86 1.82
CA ALA A 205 -4.08 15.31 0.94
C ALA A 205 -3.63 15.46 -0.52
N VAL A 206 -2.45 16.07 -0.74
CA VAL A 206 -1.84 16.19 -2.08
C VAL A 206 -1.62 14.80 -2.69
N ASN A 207 -1.04 13.87 -1.93
CA ASN A 207 -0.85 12.49 -2.37
C ASN A 207 -2.17 11.80 -2.68
N MET A 208 -3.21 11.98 -1.85
CA MET A 208 -4.53 11.41 -2.10
C MET A 208 -5.15 11.95 -3.39
N VAL A 209 -5.03 13.25 -3.68
CA VAL A 209 -5.51 13.84 -4.94
C VAL A 209 -4.78 13.22 -6.12
N ILE A 210 -3.45 13.08 -6.05
CA ILE A 210 -2.65 12.52 -7.14
C ILE A 210 -2.97 11.04 -7.36
N GLY A 211 -3.00 10.23 -6.30
CA GLY A 211 -3.37 8.81 -6.39
C GLY A 211 -4.80 8.62 -6.90
N PHE A 212 -5.74 9.48 -6.48
CA PHE A 212 -7.09 9.49 -7.03
C PHE A 212 -7.09 9.77 -8.53
N LEU A 213 -6.39 10.82 -8.99
CA LEU A 213 -6.29 11.16 -10.40
C LEU A 213 -5.63 10.05 -11.22
N ILE A 214 -4.68 9.30 -10.65
CA ILE A 214 -4.10 8.11 -11.27
C ILE A 214 -5.16 7.02 -11.45
N TYR A 215 -6.04 6.78 -10.48
CA TYR A 215 -7.09 5.76 -10.57
C TYR A 215 -8.23 6.09 -11.54
N VAL A 216 -8.61 7.37 -11.65
CA VAL A 216 -9.74 7.82 -12.50
C VAL A 216 -9.74 7.27 -13.93
N PRO A 217 -8.65 7.36 -14.72
CA PRO A 217 -8.66 6.85 -16.10
C PRO A 217 -8.89 5.33 -16.16
N PHE A 218 -8.36 4.56 -15.21
CA PHE A 218 -8.51 3.11 -15.19
C PHE A 218 -9.91 2.67 -14.75
N VAL A 219 -10.52 3.37 -13.79
CA VAL A 219 -11.94 3.14 -13.45
C VAL A 219 -12.82 3.40 -14.66
N LYS A 220 -12.58 4.49 -15.39
CA LYS A 220 -13.33 4.80 -16.62
C LYS A 220 -13.09 3.77 -17.73
N ALA A 221 -11.87 3.24 -17.85
CA ALA A 221 -11.54 2.18 -18.81
C ALA A 221 -12.23 0.85 -18.45
N ALA A 222 -12.17 0.43 -17.18
CA ALA A 222 -12.84 -0.77 -16.68
C ALA A 222 -14.37 -0.73 -16.85
N ASN A 223 -14.97 0.46 -16.85
CA ASN A 223 -16.40 0.65 -17.11
C ASN A 223 -16.80 0.46 -18.58
N LYS A 224 -15.86 0.54 -19.53
CA LYS A 224 -16.10 0.34 -20.97
C LYS A 224 -15.89 -1.10 -21.41
N LEU A 225 -15.24 -1.91 -20.58
CA LEU A 225 -14.98 -3.31 -20.87
C LEU A 225 -16.20 -4.15 -20.50
N ASP A 226 -16.54 -5.06 -21.39
CA ASP A 226 -17.62 -6.02 -21.20
C ASP A 226 -17.28 -6.93 -20.00
N PRO A 227 -18.11 -6.97 -18.93
CA PRO A 227 -17.95 -7.90 -17.83
C PRO A 227 -17.76 -9.36 -18.30
N GLU A 228 -18.45 -9.76 -19.38
CA GLU A 228 -18.46 -11.13 -19.90
C GLU A 228 -17.13 -11.54 -20.58
N LEU A 229 -16.28 -10.58 -20.95
CA LEU A 229 -14.94 -10.85 -21.50
C LEU A 229 -13.86 -11.03 -20.41
N THR A 230 -14.17 -10.70 -19.16
CA THR A 230 -13.22 -10.77 -18.03
C THR A 230 -13.47 -11.94 -17.08
N VAL A 231 -14.63 -12.58 -17.19
CA VAL A 231 -14.94 -13.83 -16.52
C VAL A 231 -14.77 -14.91 -17.57
N ASP A 232 -13.84 -15.84 -17.37
CA ASP A 232 -13.85 -17.10 -18.10
C ASP A 232 -15.17 -17.82 -17.77
N GLU A 233 -16.23 -17.52 -18.53
CA GLU A 233 -17.44 -18.31 -18.45
C GLU A 233 -17.04 -19.74 -18.87
N PRO A 234 -17.28 -20.75 -18.03
CA PRO A 234 -17.04 -22.12 -18.45
C PRO A 234 -17.87 -22.37 -19.72
N VAL A 235 -17.21 -22.85 -20.78
CA VAL A 235 -17.73 -23.06 -22.14
C VAL A 235 -19.15 -23.65 -22.17
N MET A 236 -19.48 -24.48 -21.17
CA MET A 236 -20.80 -25.09 -20.93
C MET A 236 -21.98 -24.11 -20.75
N LYS A 237 -21.77 -22.91 -20.19
CA LYS A 237 -22.85 -21.90 -20.05
C LYS A 237 -23.10 -21.13 -21.35
N LYS A 238 -22.03 -20.86 -22.10
CA LYS A 238 -22.08 -20.19 -23.41
C LYS A 238 -22.90 -21.02 -24.41
N GLU A 239 -22.72 -22.34 -24.42
CA GLU A 239 -23.53 -23.23 -25.27
C GLU A 239 -25.01 -23.28 -24.88
N LYS A 240 -25.34 -23.26 -23.57
CA LYS A 240 -26.73 -23.26 -23.13
C LYS A 240 -27.45 -21.97 -23.50
N ARG A 241 -26.78 -20.82 -23.34
CA ARG A 241 -27.34 -19.50 -23.67
C ARG A 241 -27.59 -19.34 -25.17
N VAL A 242 -26.64 -19.77 -26.01
CA VAL A 242 -26.80 -19.77 -27.49
C VAL A 242 -27.94 -20.69 -27.93
N LYS A 243 -28.09 -21.86 -27.29
CA LYS A 243 -29.21 -22.77 -27.56
C LYS A 243 -30.57 -22.21 -27.10
N GLU A 244 -30.61 -21.45 -26.00
CA GLU A 244 -31.84 -20.82 -25.51
C GLU A 244 -32.25 -19.64 -26.39
N THR A 245 -31.31 -18.78 -26.83
CA THR A 245 -31.61 -17.68 -27.76
C THR A 245 -31.96 -18.18 -29.16
N GLY A 246 -31.28 -19.23 -29.65
CA GLY A 246 -31.59 -19.82 -30.97
C GLY A 246 -32.91 -20.60 -31.04
N LYS A 247 -33.44 -21.07 -29.90
CA LYS A 247 -34.79 -21.67 -29.84
C LYS A 247 -35.90 -20.63 -29.87
N LEU A 248 -35.70 -19.48 -29.22
CA LEU A 248 -36.68 -18.40 -29.20
C LEU A 248 -36.91 -17.76 -30.58
N GLU A 249 -35.89 -17.77 -31.46
CA GLU A 249 -36.02 -17.31 -32.85
C GLU A 249 -36.61 -18.37 -33.80
N GLY A 250 -36.51 -19.66 -33.46
CA GLY A 250 -37.02 -20.77 -34.28
C GLY A 250 -38.51 -21.07 -34.13
N ASP A 251 -39.12 -20.67 -33.00
CA ASP A 251 -40.52 -20.97 -32.68
C ASP A 251 -41.51 -19.85 -33.09
N ALA A 252 -41.03 -18.83 -33.82
CA ALA A 252 -41.79 -17.64 -34.21
C ALA A 252 -42.21 -17.59 -35.71
N VAL A 253 -42.33 -18.75 -36.39
CA VAL A 253 -42.81 -18.85 -37.79
C VAL A 253 -44.04 -19.75 -37.88
#